data_AF-A0A5Z9VMG2-F1
#
_entry.id   AF-A0A5Z9VMG2-F1
#
_cell.length_a   1.000
_cell.length_b   1.000
_cell.length_c   1.000
_cell.angle_alpha   90.00
_cell.angle_beta   90.00
_cell.angle_gamma   90.00
#
_symmetry.space_group_name_H-M   'P 1'
#
loop_
_entity.id
_entity.type
_entity.pdbx_description
1 polymer ?
#
loop_
_entity_poly.entity_id
_entity_poly.type
_entity_poly.pdbx_seq_one_letter_code
_entity_poly.pdbx_strand_id
1 'polypeptide(L)'
;MKACAYFKLSDEAANGYTIRWLKDVSVKRGEIIESLQQSVKAIGVSLSGDKGPERVTHVWFSYLPPEGWEIKSRTLFIGDIQLWGAMPDMTIPAGREYGKLIRDCENQLEKHPDFQRWLCNELNVATDVDLFDIRSVWKMHHSRDGFSILFAVYLLAGEVKGPVPAECQRIKHSEFVALTEE
;
A
#
# COMPACT_ATOMS: atom_id res chain seq x y z
N MET A 1 14.08 1.42 22.68
CA MET A 1 13.90 2.16 21.40
C MET A 1 14.94 1.61 20.43
N LYS A 2 14.54 1.08 19.25
CA LYS A 2 15.53 0.74 18.22
C LYS A 2 16.07 2.04 17.63
N ALA A 3 17.38 2.18 17.50
CA ALA A 3 17.96 3.39 16.94
C ALA A 3 17.67 3.47 15.43
N CYS A 4 17.24 4.65 14.96
CA CYS A 4 16.94 4.90 13.56
C CYS A 4 17.83 6.02 13.00
N ALA A 5 18.15 5.93 11.72
CA ALA A 5 18.55 7.07 10.90
C ALA A 5 17.33 7.61 10.14
N TYR A 6 17.35 8.90 9.82
CA TYR A 6 16.25 9.57 9.12
C TYR A 6 16.77 10.17 7.82
N PHE A 7 16.00 10.00 6.75
CA PHE A 7 16.33 10.52 5.44
C PHE A 7 15.13 11.24 4.84
N LYS A 8 15.39 12.28 4.04
CA LYS A 8 14.43 12.93 3.17
C LYS A 8 14.84 12.66 1.72
N LEU A 9 13.91 12.19 0.91
CA LEU A 9 14.10 12.13 -0.54
C LEU A 9 14.06 13.56 -1.08
N SER A 10 14.99 13.92 -1.98
CA SER A 10 14.99 15.25 -2.58
C SER A 10 13.66 15.54 -3.26
N ASP A 11 13.21 16.79 -3.22
CA ASP A 11 11.89 17.17 -3.75
C ASP A 11 11.80 16.92 -5.27
N GLU A 12 12.91 17.09 -6.00
CA GLU A 12 13.01 16.76 -7.43
C GLU A 12 12.81 15.26 -7.68
N ALA A 13 13.49 14.40 -6.91
CA ALA A 13 13.35 12.96 -7.05
C ALA A 13 11.95 12.50 -6.63
N ALA A 14 11.43 12.99 -5.51
CA ALA A 14 10.08 12.66 -5.02
C ALA A 14 9.00 12.99 -6.08
N ASN A 15 9.08 14.16 -6.70
CA ASN A 15 8.19 14.54 -7.80
C ASN A 15 8.37 13.64 -9.03
N GLY A 16 9.62 13.38 -9.42
CA GLY A 16 9.93 12.50 -10.56
C GLY A 16 9.37 11.09 -10.40
N TYR A 17 9.58 10.47 -9.24
CA TYR A 17 9.04 9.15 -8.92
C TYR A 17 7.51 9.14 -8.85
N THR A 18 6.91 10.15 -8.21
CA THR A 18 5.44 10.26 -8.11
C THR A 18 4.80 10.34 -9.51
N ILE A 19 5.33 11.18 -10.40
CA ILE A 19 4.83 11.31 -11.77
C ILE A 19 4.96 9.98 -12.53
N ARG A 20 6.11 9.32 -12.42
CA ARG A 20 6.33 8.00 -13.05
C ARG A 20 5.34 6.96 -12.55
N TRP A 21 5.16 6.84 -11.24
CA TRP A 21 4.21 5.89 -10.67
C TRP A 21 2.78 6.19 -11.11
N LEU A 22 2.36 7.46 -11.07
CA LEU A 22 1.02 7.86 -11.52
C LEU A 22 0.77 7.48 -12.98
N LYS A 23 1.75 7.71 -13.85
CA LYS A 23 1.64 7.45 -15.29
C LYS A 23 1.68 5.95 -15.62
N ASP A 24 2.60 5.22 -15.02
CA ASP A 24 2.95 3.87 -15.49
C ASP A 24 2.30 2.76 -14.65
N VAL A 25 1.95 3.04 -13.39
CA VAL A 25 1.48 2.02 -12.43
C VAL A 25 0.07 2.33 -11.92
N SER A 26 -0.20 3.55 -11.47
CA SER A 26 -1.47 3.92 -10.84
C SER A 26 -2.66 3.73 -11.78
N VAL A 27 -2.52 4.10 -13.06
CA VAL A 27 -3.59 3.90 -14.07
C VAL A 27 -3.92 2.41 -14.20
N LYS A 28 -2.91 1.55 -14.30
CA LYS A 28 -3.10 0.09 -14.41
C LYS A 28 -3.73 -0.51 -13.16
N ARG A 29 -3.33 -0.04 -11.96
CA ARG A 29 -3.99 -0.42 -10.71
C ARG A 29 -5.47 -0.04 -10.72
N GLY A 30 -5.79 1.18 -11.15
CA GLY A 30 -7.15 1.66 -11.31
C GLY A 30 -7.99 0.75 -12.22
N GLU A 31 -7.47 0.42 -13.42
CA GLU A 31 -8.12 -0.49 -14.37
C GLU A 31 -8.38 -1.89 -13.77
N ILE A 32 -7.42 -2.45 -13.03
CA ILE A 32 -7.55 -3.77 -12.37
C ILE A 32 -8.66 -3.75 -11.30
N ILE A 33 -8.65 -2.71 -10.45
CA ILE A 33 -9.64 -2.55 -9.37
C ILE A 33 -11.04 -2.32 -9.95
N GLU A 34 -11.15 -1.47 -10.97
CA GLU A 34 -12.41 -1.20 -11.66
C GLU A 34 -12.97 -2.47 -12.32
N SER A 35 -12.11 -3.26 -12.98
CA SER A 35 -12.51 -4.54 -13.58
C SER A 35 -13.08 -5.51 -12.54
N LEU A 36 -12.47 -5.60 -11.36
CA LEU A 36 -13.01 -6.41 -10.25
C LEU A 36 -14.37 -5.86 -9.79
N GLN A 37 -14.48 -4.55 -9.56
CA GLN A 37 -15.73 -3.89 -9.13
C GLN A 37 -16.87 -4.17 -10.10
N GLN A 38 -16.63 -4.02 -11.41
CA GLN A 38 -17.62 -4.30 -12.45
C GLN A 38 -18.00 -5.79 -12.47
N SER A 39 -17.02 -6.69 -12.37
CA SER A 39 -17.24 -8.15 -12.41
C SER A 39 -18.12 -8.64 -11.26
N VAL A 40 -17.98 -8.05 -10.08
CA VAL A 40 -18.77 -8.41 -8.90
C VAL A 40 -19.94 -7.45 -8.62
N LYS A 41 -20.16 -6.45 -9.49
CA LYS A 41 -21.18 -5.39 -9.33
C LYS A 41 -21.08 -4.65 -7.99
N ALA A 42 -19.85 -4.43 -7.54
CA ALA A 42 -19.52 -3.67 -6.35
C ALA A 42 -19.24 -2.20 -6.69
N ILE A 43 -19.28 -1.34 -5.68
CA ILE A 43 -18.99 0.09 -5.81
C ILE A 43 -17.59 0.47 -5.31
N GLY A 44 -16.91 -0.47 -4.65
CA GLY A 44 -15.65 -0.18 -3.97
C GLY A 44 -14.94 -1.45 -3.53
N VAL A 45 -13.63 -1.33 -3.32
CA VAL A 45 -12.78 -2.41 -2.79
C VAL A 45 -11.81 -1.77 -1.81
N SER A 46 -11.66 -2.37 -0.62
CA SER A 46 -10.62 -2.01 0.33
C SER A 46 -9.45 -2.96 0.20
N LEU A 47 -8.25 -2.38 0.14
CA LEU A 47 -6.99 -3.07 0.00
C LEU A 47 -6.14 -2.84 1.26
N SER A 48 -5.32 -3.82 1.63
CA SER A 48 -4.31 -3.67 2.69
C SER A 48 -3.02 -4.38 2.30
N GLY A 49 -1.89 -3.67 2.43
CA GLY A 49 -0.54 -4.17 2.20
C GLY A 49 0.27 -4.37 3.49
N ASP A 50 -0.34 -4.27 4.67
CA ASP A 50 0.37 -4.17 5.96
C ASP A 50 1.28 -5.37 6.31
N LYS A 51 1.13 -6.49 5.60
CA LYS A 51 1.86 -7.76 5.83
C LYS A 51 2.33 -8.43 4.54
N GLY A 52 2.65 -7.65 3.51
CA GLY A 52 3.21 -8.17 2.25
C GLY A 52 2.43 -7.72 1.02
N PRO A 53 2.24 -8.57 -0.01
CA PRO A 53 1.42 -8.24 -1.16
C PRO A 53 0.04 -7.75 -0.75
N GLU A 54 -0.41 -6.70 -1.41
CA GLU A 54 -1.69 -6.08 -1.16
C GLU A 54 -2.83 -7.08 -1.37
N ARG A 55 -3.75 -7.16 -0.41
CA ARG A 55 -4.90 -8.08 -0.43
C ARG A 55 -6.21 -7.31 -0.32
N VAL A 56 -7.26 -7.87 -0.93
CA VAL A 56 -8.62 -7.38 -0.77
C VAL A 56 -9.10 -7.77 0.62
N THR A 57 -9.41 -6.78 1.43
CA THR A 57 -9.96 -6.98 2.78
C THR A 57 -11.48 -6.93 2.78
N HIS A 58 -12.07 -6.11 1.91
CA HIS A 58 -13.51 -5.95 1.77
C HIS A 58 -13.86 -5.57 0.33
N VAL A 59 -14.99 -6.10 -0.14
CA VAL A 59 -15.71 -5.61 -1.32
C VAL A 59 -16.96 -4.87 -0.83
N TRP A 60 -17.18 -3.66 -1.34
CA TRP A 60 -18.23 -2.77 -0.86
C TRP A 60 -19.40 -2.71 -1.83
N PHE A 61 -20.61 -2.91 -1.30
CA PHE A 61 -21.87 -2.83 -2.05
C PHE A 61 -22.74 -1.69 -1.50
N SER A 62 -23.44 -0.98 -2.37
CA SER A 62 -24.48 0.01 -2.00
C SER A 62 -25.84 -0.63 -1.67
N TYR A 63 -25.90 -1.95 -1.73
CA TYR A 63 -27.09 -2.78 -1.48
C TYR A 63 -26.66 -4.04 -0.72
N LEU A 64 -27.64 -4.81 -0.24
CA LEU A 64 -27.37 -6.07 0.43
C LEU A 64 -26.59 -7.01 -0.51
N PRO A 65 -25.41 -7.52 -0.13
CA PRO A 65 -24.62 -8.40 -0.99
C PRO A 65 -25.42 -9.62 -1.45
N PRO A 66 -25.23 -10.08 -2.70
CA PRO A 66 -25.95 -11.23 -3.24
C PRO A 66 -25.52 -12.54 -2.55
N GLU A 67 -26.19 -13.64 -2.87
CA GLU A 67 -25.74 -14.98 -2.47
C GLU A 67 -24.27 -15.21 -2.89
N GLY A 68 -23.48 -15.91 -2.07
CA GLY A 68 -22.04 -16.06 -2.29
C GLY A 68 -21.18 -15.13 -1.45
N TRP A 69 -21.77 -14.22 -0.68
CA TRP A 69 -21.06 -13.21 0.11
C TRP A 69 -21.42 -13.29 1.59
N GLU A 70 -20.40 -13.12 2.44
CA GLU A 70 -20.54 -12.99 3.87
C GLU A 70 -20.27 -11.54 4.29
N ILE A 71 -21.24 -10.89 4.93
CA ILE A 71 -21.10 -9.50 5.39
C ILE A 71 -20.11 -9.45 6.55
N LYS A 72 -19.05 -8.65 6.40
CA LYS A 72 -17.99 -8.45 7.41
C LYS A 72 -18.05 -7.08 8.06
N SER A 73 -18.54 -6.07 7.36
CA SER A 73 -18.62 -4.70 7.86
C SER A 73 -19.86 -3.97 7.33
N ARG A 74 -20.34 -3.02 8.12
CA ARG A 74 -21.44 -2.10 7.77
C ARG A 74 -21.14 -0.67 8.23
N THR A 75 -19.87 -0.36 8.46
CA THR A 75 -19.42 0.87 9.12
C THR A 75 -19.08 2.00 8.15
N LEU A 76 -19.03 1.73 6.84
CA LEU A 76 -18.70 2.72 5.84
C LEU A 76 -19.95 3.40 5.31
N PHE A 77 -19.93 4.72 5.25
CA PHE A 77 -21.01 5.56 4.72
C PHE A 77 -20.44 6.51 3.67
N ILE A 78 -21.19 6.68 2.57
CA ILE A 78 -20.93 7.74 1.58
C ILE A 78 -22.17 8.63 1.57
N GLY A 79 -22.04 9.83 2.16
CA GLY A 79 -23.20 10.64 2.50
C GLY A 79 -24.14 9.86 3.44
N ASP A 80 -25.41 9.77 3.06
CA ASP A 80 -26.42 9.02 3.83
C ASP A 80 -26.54 7.54 3.40
N ILE A 81 -25.70 7.09 2.45
CA ILE A 81 -25.75 5.73 1.92
C ILE A 81 -24.85 4.82 2.74
N GLN A 82 -25.44 3.85 3.43
CA GLN A 82 -24.71 2.79 4.12
C GLN A 82 -24.16 1.77 3.13
N LEU A 83 -22.88 1.44 3.28
CA LEU A 83 -22.21 0.43 2.47
C LEU A 83 -22.04 -0.89 3.23
N TRP A 84 -22.16 -1.97 2.47
CA TRP A 84 -22.02 -3.34 2.97
C TRP A 84 -20.67 -3.87 2.55
N GLY A 85 -19.75 -3.99 3.51
CA GLY A 85 -18.45 -4.60 3.31
C GLY A 85 -18.58 -6.10 3.47
N ALA A 86 -18.27 -6.85 2.42
CA ALA A 86 -18.39 -8.30 2.40
C ALA A 86 -17.15 -8.97 1.83
N MET A 87 -17.02 -10.26 2.13
CA MET A 87 -16.03 -11.16 1.53
C MET A 87 -16.74 -12.40 1.00
N PRO A 88 -16.18 -13.08 -0.02
CA PRO A 88 -16.82 -14.28 -0.55
C PRO A 88 -16.95 -15.39 0.49
N ASP A 89 -18.12 -16.02 0.53
CA ASP A 89 -18.34 -17.22 1.31
C ASP A 89 -17.76 -18.44 0.57
N MET A 90 -16.56 -18.84 0.98
CA MET A 90 -15.81 -19.93 0.33
C MET A 90 -16.47 -21.31 0.50
N THR A 91 -17.49 -21.43 1.36
CA THR A 91 -18.20 -22.70 1.60
C THR A 91 -19.18 -23.04 0.47
N ILE A 92 -19.67 -22.03 -0.26
CA ILE A 92 -20.65 -22.22 -1.35
C ILE A 92 -20.03 -22.00 -2.75
N PRO A 93 -20.58 -22.62 -3.81
CA PRO A 93 -20.02 -22.52 -5.16
C PRO A 93 -19.88 -21.08 -5.66
N ALA A 94 -20.93 -20.26 -5.54
CA ALA A 94 -20.92 -18.86 -5.97
C ALA A 94 -19.81 -18.04 -5.28
N GLY A 95 -19.63 -18.22 -3.96
CA GLY A 95 -18.57 -17.53 -3.23
C GLY A 95 -17.17 -17.99 -3.63
N ARG A 96 -16.98 -19.27 -4.00
CA ARG A 96 -15.68 -19.71 -4.56
C ARG A 96 -15.35 -19.06 -5.90
N GLU A 97 -16.36 -18.80 -6.75
CA GLU A 97 -16.16 -18.08 -8.01
C GLU A 97 -15.74 -16.63 -7.77
N TYR A 98 -16.42 -15.92 -6.86
CA TYR A 98 -16.02 -14.56 -6.46
C TYR A 98 -14.62 -14.54 -5.82
N GLY A 99 -14.31 -15.54 -4.99
CA GLY A 99 -12.99 -15.71 -4.39
C GLY A 99 -11.88 -15.88 -5.43
N LYS A 100 -12.17 -16.54 -6.57
CA LYS A 100 -11.22 -16.65 -7.68
C LYS A 100 -10.99 -15.29 -8.36
N LEU A 101 -12.06 -14.53 -8.63
CA LEU A 101 -11.94 -13.19 -9.22
C LEU A 101 -11.10 -12.25 -8.35
N ILE A 102 -11.29 -12.30 -7.02
CA ILE A 102 -10.48 -11.53 -6.07
C ILE A 102 -9.01 -11.96 -6.15
N ARG A 103 -8.70 -13.25 -6.13
CA ARG A 103 -7.31 -13.74 -6.23
C ARG A 103 -6.66 -13.34 -7.54
N ASP A 104 -7.38 -13.44 -8.66
CA ASP A 104 -6.88 -13.06 -9.97
C ASP A 104 -6.60 -11.54 -10.03
N CYS A 105 -7.40 -10.72 -9.34
CA CYS A 105 -7.14 -9.30 -9.15
C CYS A 105 -5.89 -9.06 -8.28
N GLU A 106 -5.77 -9.69 -7.12
CA GLU A 106 -4.61 -9.56 -6.23
C GLU A 106 -3.29 -9.97 -6.92
N ASN A 107 -3.30 -11.04 -7.71
CA ASN A 107 -2.15 -11.49 -8.50
C ASN A 107 -1.74 -10.48 -9.57
N GLN A 108 -2.69 -9.73 -10.12
CA GLN A 108 -2.39 -8.63 -11.04
C GLN A 108 -1.85 -7.42 -10.29
N LEU A 109 -2.42 -7.05 -9.15
CA LEU A 109 -1.93 -5.95 -8.30
C LEU A 109 -0.51 -6.20 -7.79
N GLU A 110 -0.10 -7.45 -7.60
CA GLU A 110 1.29 -7.77 -7.24
C GLU A 110 2.31 -7.30 -8.30
N LYS A 111 1.93 -7.28 -9.57
CA LYS A 111 2.75 -6.75 -10.67
C LYS A 111 2.73 -5.22 -10.76
N HIS A 112 1.75 -4.60 -10.11
CA HIS A 112 1.54 -3.16 -10.10
C HIS A 112 1.43 -2.68 -8.65
N PRO A 113 2.53 -2.66 -7.88
CA PRO A 113 2.51 -2.37 -6.46
C PRO A 113 2.01 -0.95 -6.14
N ASP A 114 1.54 -0.75 -4.91
CA ASP A 114 1.25 0.58 -4.39
C ASP A 114 2.49 1.50 -4.46
N PHE A 115 2.28 2.81 -4.26
CA PHE A 115 3.35 3.79 -4.44
C PHE A 115 4.53 3.52 -3.51
N GLN A 116 4.26 3.19 -2.24
CA GLN A 116 5.31 2.95 -1.24
C GLN A 116 6.19 1.78 -1.64
N ARG A 117 5.61 0.62 -1.95
CA ARG A 117 6.36 -0.57 -2.32
C ARG A 117 7.06 -0.40 -3.67
N TRP A 118 6.39 0.24 -4.64
CA TRP A 118 7.00 0.58 -5.92
C TRP A 118 8.23 1.46 -5.75
N LEU A 119 8.12 2.55 -4.99
CA LEU A 119 9.22 3.48 -4.75
C LEU A 119 10.38 2.81 -4.04
N CYS A 120 10.12 2.00 -3.01
CA CYS A 120 11.19 1.30 -2.30
C CYS A 120 11.93 0.31 -3.21
N ASN A 121 11.22 -0.35 -4.13
CA ASN A 121 11.84 -1.19 -5.16
C ASN A 121 12.72 -0.38 -6.11
N GLU A 122 12.23 0.77 -6.60
CA GLU A 122 13.01 1.66 -7.49
C GLU A 122 14.27 2.19 -6.81
N LEU A 123 14.20 2.48 -5.51
CA LEU A 123 15.33 2.93 -4.69
C LEU A 123 16.24 1.76 -4.24
N ASN A 124 15.87 0.51 -4.52
CA ASN A 124 16.56 -0.70 -4.08
C ASN A 124 16.80 -0.77 -2.56
N VAL A 125 15.82 -0.33 -1.77
CA VAL A 125 15.85 -0.38 -0.31
C VAL A 125 14.96 -1.49 0.23
N ALA A 126 15.36 -2.09 1.35
CA ALA A 126 14.58 -3.15 1.99
C ALA A 126 13.46 -2.55 2.85
N THR A 127 12.22 -3.02 2.68
CA THR A 127 11.06 -2.62 3.50
C THR A 127 10.72 -3.60 4.60
N ASP A 128 11.30 -4.80 4.56
CA ASP A 128 11.05 -5.89 5.48
C ASP A 128 12.35 -6.57 5.88
N VAL A 129 12.33 -7.23 7.04
CA VAL A 129 13.49 -7.98 7.54
C VAL A 129 13.60 -9.28 6.76
N ASP A 130 14.74 -9.47 6.10
CA ASP A 130 15.12 -10.76 5.51
C ASP A 130 16.20 -11.41 6.38
N LEU A 131 16.01 -12.69 6.73
CA LEU A 131 16.97 -13.47 7.51
C LEU A 131 18.23 -13.82 6.70
N PHE A 132 18.15 -13.78 5.37
CA PHE A 132 19.24 -14.12 4.46
C PHE A 132 19.91 -12.89 3.83
N ASP A 133 19.30 -11.71 3.97
CA ASP A 133 19.81 -10.44 3.45
C ASP A 133 19.79 -9.36 4.54
N ILE A 134 20.96 -9.13 5.14
CA ILE A 134 21.12 -8.23 6.30
C ILE A 134 21.19 -6.77 5.83
N ARG A 135 20.07 -6.27 5.32
CA ARG A 135 19.86 -4.84 5.01
C ARG A 135 19.06 -4.16 6.11
N SER A 136 19.38 -2.89 6.35
CA SER A 136 18.57 -2.01 7.17
C SER A 136 17.19 -1.86 6.53
N VAL A 137 16.15 -1.93 7.36
CA VAL A 137 14.76 -1.76 6.91
C VAL A 137 14.40 -0.29 6.86
N TRP A 138 13.84 0.14 5.74
CA TRP A 138 13.38 1.49 5.45
C TRP A 138 11.87 1.53 5.58
N LYS A 139 11.38 2.43 6.44
CA LYS A 139 9.96 2.73 6.57
C LYS A 139 9.68 4.09 5.96
N MET A 140 8.85 4.12 4.92
CA MET A 140 8.43 5.36 4.26
C MET A 140 7.37 6.10 5.09
N HIS A 141 7.45 7.42 5.04
CA HIS A 141 6.50 8.35 5.63
C HIS A 141 6.28 9.51 4.65
N HIS A 142 5.07 10.04 4.63
CA HIS A 142 4.82 11.34 4.02
C HIS A 142 5.01 12.43 5.09
N SER A 143 5.48 13.60 4.67
CA SER A 143 5.30 14.80 5.49
C SER A 143 3.81 15.12 5.66
N ARG A 144 3.52 15.95 6.65
CA ARG A 144 2.16 16.42 6.96
C ARG A 144 1.44 17.01 5.74
N ASP A 145 2.12 17.83 4.96
CA ASP A 145 1.57 18.45 3.76
C ASP A 145 1.43 17.47 2.57
N GLY A 146 1.89 16.23 2.73
CA GLY A 146 1.85 15.17 1.73
C GLY A 146 2.91 15.27 0.64
N PHE A 147 3.70 16.35 0.58
CA PHE A 147 4.60 16.62 -0.54
C PHE A 147 5.99 15.99 -0.40
N SER A 148 6.53 15.92 0.82
CA SER A 148 7.84 15.33 1.06
C SER A 148 7.73 13.84 1.36
N ILE A 149 8.71 13.09 0.87
CA ILE A 149 8.87 11.66 1.17
C ILE A 149 10.04 11.50 2.13
N LEU A 150 9.76 10.88 3.27
CA LEU A 150 10.69 10.70 4.38
C LEU A 150 10.87 9.20 4.66
N PHE A 151 12.03 8.85 5.21
CA PHE A 151 12.33 7.47 5.60
C PHE A 151 12.88 7.41 7.02
N ALA A 152 12.31 6.52 7.83
CA ALA A 152 12.90 6.05 9.07
C ALA A 152 13.59 4.70 8.80
N VAL A 153 14.91 4.64 9.04
CA VAL A 153 15.75 3.50 8.66
C VAL A 153 16.30 2.85 9.92
N TYR A 154 15.97 1.59 10.15
CA TYR A 154 16.41 0.85 11.33
C TYR A 154 17.91 0.55 11.25
N LEU A 155 18.65 0.95 12.28
CA LEU A 155 20.09 0.71 12.35
C LEU A 155 20.38 -0.72 12.78
N LEU A 156 21.31 -1.37 12.07
CA LEU A 156 21.84 -2.69 12.41
C LEU A 156 23.28 -2.50 12.91
N ALA A 157 23.53 -2.87 14.17
CA ALA A 157 24.78 -2.58 14.87
C ALA A 157 25.18 -1.09 14.85
N GLY A 158 24.19 -0.19 14.92
CA GLY A 158 24.41 1.26 14.98
C GLY A 158 24.60 1.94 13.61
N GLU A 159 24.58 1.18 12.52
CA GLU A 159 24.80 1.70 11.17
C GLU A 159 23.65 1.33 10.23
N VAL A 160 23.53 2.08 9.13
CA VAL A 160 22.68 1.68 8.01
C VAL A 160 23.42 0.61 7.22
N LYS A 161 22.82 -0.57 7.04
CA LYS A 161 23.37 -1.65 6.22
C LYS A 161 22.65 -1.70 4.87
N GLY A 162 23.41 -1.83 3.79
CA GLY A 162 22.91 -1.76 2.42
C GLY A 162 23.08 -0.36 1.78
N PRO A 163 22.65 -0.21 0.52
CA PRO A 163 22.78 1.05 -0.20
C PRO A 163 21.89 2.15 0.41
N VAL A 164 22.43 3.37 0.45
CA VAL A 164 21.65 4.59 0.68
C VAL A 164 21.47 5.25 -0.69
N PRO A 165 20.23 5.45 -1.18
CA PRO A 165 20.02 6.10 -2.47
C PRO A 165 20.64 7.50 -2.50
N ALA A 166 21.25 7.87 -3.63
CA ALA A 166 21.97 9.13 -3.76
C ALA A 166 21.03 10.35 -3.64
N GLU A 167 19.76 10.16 -3.99
CA GLU A 167 18.71 11.15 -3.91
C GLU A 167 18.19 11.37 -2.47
N CYS A 168 18.61 10.52 -1.52
CA CYS A 168 18.22 10.62 -0.12
C CYS A 168 19.24 11.45 0.68
N GLN A 169 18.80 12.55 1.26
CA GLN A 169 19.59 13.35 2.20
C GLN A 169 19.32 12.90 3.64
N ARG A 170 20.38 12.67 4.42
CA ARG A 170 20.25 12.38 5.85
C ARG A 170 19.79 13.64 6.60
N ILE A 171 18.76 13.50 7.43
CA ILE A 171 18.20 14.56 8.26
C ILE A 171 18.29 14.22 9.75
N LYS A 172 18.08 15.21 10.61
CA LYS A 172 18.04 15.01 12.07
C LYS A 172 16.69 14.39 12.48
N HIS A 173 16.67 13.67 13.60
CA HIS A 173 15.42 13.18 14.20
C HIS A 173 14.41 14.30 14.45
N SER A 174 14.87 15.43 15.00
CA SER A 174 14.02 16.59 15.27
C SER A 174 13.38 17.19 14.01
N GLU A 175 14.11 17.14 12.88
CA GLU A 175 13.60 17.60 11.59
C GLU A 175 12.58 16.62 11.02
N PHE A 176 12.85 15.31 11.11
CA PHE A 176 11.87 14.29 10.74
C PHE A 176 10.57 14.46 11.51
N VAL A 177 10.66 14.60 12.84
CA VAL A 177 9.49 14.81 13.71
C VAL A 177 8.72 16.07 13.29
N ALA A 178 9.41 17.20 13.09
CA ALA A 178 8.79 18.45 12.67
C ALA A 178 8.08 18.35 11.31
N LEU A 179 8.53 17.48 10.41
CA LEU A 179 7.89 17.28 9.11
C LEU A 179 6.72 16.28 9.17
N THR A 180 6.67 15.39 10.17
CA THR A 180 5.63 14.36 10.31
C THR A 180 4.54 14.67 11.34
N GLU A 181 4.81 15.50 12.35
CA GLU A 181 3.88 15.83 13.43
C GLU A 181 3.32 17.26 13.29
N GLU A 182 2.03 17.37 12.96
CA GLU A 182 1.02 18.36 13.45
C GLU A 182 -0.36 18.15 12.81
#